data_AF-A0A519YTR8-F1
#
_entry.id   AF-A0A519YTR8-F1
#
_cell.length_a   1.000
_cell.length_b   1.000
_cell.length_c   1.000
_cell.angle_alpha   90.00
_cell.angle_beta   90.00
_cell.angle_gamma   90.00
#
_symmetry.space_group_name_H-M   'P 1'
#
loop_
_entity.id
_entity.type
_entity.pdbx_description
1 polymer ?
#
loop_
_entity_poly.entity_id
_entity_poly.type
_entity_poly.pdbx_seq_one_letter_code
_entity_poly.pdbx_strand_id
1 'polypeptide(L)'
;MTAPVAPAMNRNSAAVRPNQRCSSTSKGRMSGSPGKRNVEGWILMGLICVCAQHPASFLRKPPAKRTLFSLTSGARPLECPLSTPSSLPQQKATLWTQPDAHVYAVIDASQVPGLTSLLATADIQGWDCLHRGALPPDEADQAPYLVELKPESPFTDWLLQEASATLDNWGVLVVSPLGLRPLREHLRDLNEAKTPQGQRFTLRWYDRRILRALLPSCSAPQLQQFFGPITAIALPTAHDWTWWRESVGQLMTDTRTLAG
;
A
#
# COMPACT_ATOMS: atom_id res chain seq x y z
N MET A 1 -52.94 26.39 -34.85
CA MET A 1 -51.62 27.04 -34.87
C MET A 1 -50.82 26.53 -33.68
N THR A 2 -49.75 25.78 -33.98
CA THR A 2 -48.54 25.50 -33.19
C THR A 2 -48.65 25.01 -31.73
N ALA A 3 -48.38 23.71 -31.56
CA ALA A 3 -47.94 23.08 -30.31
C ALA A 3 -46.43 23.34 -30.07
N PRO A 4 -45.94 23.34 -28.81
CA PRO A 4 -44.52 23.56 -28.52
C PRO A 4 -43.68 22.30 -28.78
N VAL A 5 -42.56 22.51 -29.47
CA VAL A 5 -41.53 21.52 -29.82
C VAL A 5 -40.56 21.37 -28.65
N ALA A 6 -40.41 20.15 -28.13
CA ALA A 6 -39.37 19.79 -27.17
C ALA A 6 -38.01 19.65 -27.87
N PRO A 7 -36.88 20.06 -27.26
CA PRO A 7 -35.56 19.89 -27.86
C PRO A 7 -35.09 18.43 -27.76
N ALA A 8 -34.54 17.95 -28.87
CA ALA A 8 -34.05 16.59 -29.06
C ALA A 8 -32.85 16.25 -28.16
N MET A 9 -32.95 15.12 -27.46
CA MET A 9 -31.85 14.45 -26.77
C MET A 9 -30.77 14.01 -27.77
N ASN A 10 -29.55 14.53 -27.61
CA ASN A 10 -28.37 14.01 -28.27
C ASN A 10 -28.00 12.64 -27.68
N ARG A 11 -28.23 11.57 -28.44
CA ARG A 11 -27.77 10.21 -28.12
C ARG A 11 -26.31 10.08 -28.56
N ASN A 12 -25.39 10.22 -27.62
CA ASN A 12 -24.08 9.62 -27.74
C ASN A 12 -23.57 9.22 -26.34
N SER A 13 -24.15 8.13 -25.82
CA SER A 13 -23.62 7.40 -24.68
C SER A 13 -22.97 6.12 -25.19
N ALA A 14 -21.65 6.16 -25.36
CA ALA A 14 -20.85 4.94 -25.46
C ALA A 14 -20.88 4.27 -24.08
N ALA A 15 -21.75 3.28 -23.94
CA ALA A 15 -21.83 2.44 -22.75
C ALA A 15 -20.53 1.65 -22.58
N VAL A 16 -19.68 2.08 -21.66
CA VAL A 16 -18.60 1.25 -21.11
C VAL A 16 -19.28 0.17 -20.26
N ARG A 17 -19.30 -1.06 -20.78
CA ARG A 17 -19.87 -2.22 -20.09
C ARG A 17 -18.96 -2.63 -18.93
N PRO A 18 -19.47 -2.86 -17.71
CA PRO A 18 -18.70 -3.51 -16.66
C PRO A 18 -18.48 -4.98 -17.04
N ASN A 19 -17.21 -5.39 -17.04
CA ASN A 19 -16.79 -6.74 -17.41
C ASN A 19 -17.03 -7.70 -16.24
N GLN A 20 -18.28 -8.10 -16.04
CA GLN A 20 -18.59 -9.35 -15.35
C GLN A 20 -18.93 -10.40 -16.40
N ARG A 21 -18.04 -11.38 -16.60
CA ARG A 21 -18.47 -12.68 -17.13
C ARG A 21 -17.64 -13.80 -16.50
N CYS A 22 -18.30 -14.44 -15.55
CA CYS A 22 -18.02 -15.80 -15.11
C CYS A 22 -18.57 -16.75 -16.18
N SER A 23 -17.76 -17.70 -16.66
CA SER A 23 -18.27 -18.89 -17.35
C SER A 23 -17.30 -20.05 -17.18
N SER A 24 -17.81 -21.11 -16.56
CA SER A 24 -17.25 -22.44 -16.45
C SER A 24 -17.24 -23.15 -17.81
N THR A 25 -16.14 -23.80 -18.17
CA THR A 25 -16.13 -25.07 -18.93
C THR A 25 -14.76 -25.74 -18.90
N SER A 26 -14.80 -27.06 -18.98
CA SER A 26 -13.80 -28.04 -18.57
C SER A 26 -12.79 -28.48 -19.65
N LYS A 27 -11.64 -28.99 -19.14
CA LYS A 27 -10.71 -30.02 -19.70
C LYS A 27 -9.92 -29.73 -20.99
N GLY A 28 -8.58 -29.83 -20.89
CA GLY A 28 -7.68 -29.98 -22.04
C GLY A 28 -6.18 -29.96 -21.72
N ARG A 29 -5.64 -31.13 -21.36
CA ARG A 29 -4.26 -31.69 -21.37
C ARG A 29 -3.00 -30.84 -21.72
N MET A 30 -1.94 -31.19 -20.97
CA MET A 30 -0.51 -30.84 -20.98
C MET A 30 0.22 -30.70 -22.34
N SER A 31 1.18 -29.76 -22.39
CA SER A 31 2.54 -29.99 -22.90
C SER A 31 3.50 -28.95 -22.27
N GLY A 32 4.74 -29.37 -21.98
CA GLY A 32 5.68 -28.64 -21.16
C GLY A 32 6.88 -28.03 -21.88
N SER A 33 7.74 -27.44 -21.05
CA SER A 33 9.11 -26.89 -21.25
C SER A 33 9.26 -25.47 -21.79
N PRO A 34 10.39 -24.77 -21.50
CA PRO A 34 11.22 -24.83 -20.28
C PRO A 34 11.61 -23.43 -19.75
N GLY A 35 12.08 -23.38 -18.50
CA GLY A 35 13.04 -22.36 -18.07
C GLY A 35 12.49 -21.04 -17.52
N LYS A 36 11.91 -21.06 -16.32
CA LYS A 36 12.04 -19.92 -15.40
C LYS A 36 12.84 -20.37 -14.20
N ARG A 37 14.06 -19.84 -14.12
CA ARG A 37 15.01 -20.01 -13.02
C ARG A 37 14.27 -19.76 -11.71
N ASN A 38 14.34 -20.73 -10.79
CA ASN A 38 13.94 -20.57 -9.40
C ASN A 38 14.71 -19.38 -8.82
N VAL A 39 14.02 -18.27 -8.62
CA VAL A 39 14.54 -17.16 -7.82
C VAL A 39 14.01 -17.41 -6.42
N GLU A 40 14.89 -17.88 -5.55
CA GLU A 40 14.57 -18.29 -4.20
C GLU A 40 13.97 -17.11 -3.43
N GLY A 41 12.70 -17.24 -3.05
CA GLY A 41 12.01 -16.25 -2.22
C GLY A 41 12.53 -16.27 -0.79
N TRP A 42 13.42 -15.34 -0.46
CA TRP A 42 13.99 -15.10 0.86
C TRP A 42 13.40 -13.82 1.47
N ILE A 43 12.10 -13.81 1.76
CA ILE A 43 11.47 -12.72 2.52
C ILE A 43 11.40 -13.16 3.98
N LEU A 44 12.28 -12.57 4.81
CA LEU A 44 12.48 -12.69 6.27
C LEU A 44 13.56 -13.66 6.79
N MET A 45 14.72 -13.09 7.11
CA MET A 45 15.58 -13.57 8.21
C MET A 45 15.44 -12.72 9.49
N GLY A 46 14.56 -11.69 9.49
CA GLY A 46 14.50 -10.67 10.55
C GLY A 46 13.28 -10.73 11.50
N LEU A 47 12.06 -10.95 11.00
CA LEU A 47 10.84 -10.75 11.83
C LEU A 47 10.58 -11.85 12.87
N ILE A 48 11.13 -13.06 12.72
CA ILE A 48 10.87 -14.15 13.68
C ILE A 48 11.41 -13.81 15.08
N CYS A 49 12.42 -12.95 15.18
CA CYS A 49 12.96 -12.57 16.49
C CYS A 49 12.00 -11.65 17.29
N VAL A 50 11.21 -10.80 16.63
CA VAL A 50 10.34 -9.83 17.32
C VAL A 50 9.05 -10.48 17.84
N CYS A 51 8.47 -11.43 17.12
CA CYS A 51 7.22 -12.08 17.56
C CYS A 51 7.42 -13.21 18.58
N ALA A 52 8.61 -13.81 18.66
CA ALA A 52 8.84 -14.96 19.54
C ALA A 52 9.14 -14.59 21.02
N GLN A 53 9.30 -13.30 21.35
CA GLN A 53 9.85 -12.91 22.65
C GLN A 53 8.90 -12.29 23.68
N HIS A 54 7.66 -11.88 23.38
CA HIS A 54 6.77 -11.33 24.41
C HIS A 54 5.27 -11.58 24.13
N PRO A 55 4.67 -12.70 24.60
CA PRO A 55 3.23 -12.88 24.55
C PRO A 55 2.44 -12.17 25.66
N ALA A 56 3.04 -11.71 26.78
CA ALA A 56 2.30 -10.97 27.81
C ALA A 56 3.23 -10.35 28.87
N SER A 57 3.42 -9.02 28.89
CA SER A 57 3.90 -8.25 30.06
C SER A 57 4.19 -6.77 29.77
N PHE A 58 3.24 -5.99 29.25
CA PHE A 58 3.38 -4.52 29.13
C PHE A 58 2.70 -3.78 30.29
N LEU A 59 3.05 -4.10 31.53
CA LEU A 59 2.74 -3.26 32.70
C LEU A 59 3.82 -3.45 33.78
N ARG A 60 4.85 -2.59 33.80
CA ARG A 60 5.58 -2.22 35.02
C ARG A 60 6.34 -0.90 34.82
N LYS A 61 6.16 0.00 35.78
CA LYS A 61 6.75 1.35 35.88
C LYS A 61 8.28 1.30 36.00
N PRO A 62 9.02 2.33 35.52
CA PRO A 62 10.43 2.49 35.82
C PRO A 62 10.68 3.15 37.20
N PRO A 63 11.71 2.75 37.97
CA PRO A 63 12.16 3.50 39.15
C PRO A 63 13.11 4.66 38.79
N ALA A 64 13.20 5.60 39.73
CA ALA A 64 13.76 6.93 39.59
C ALA A 64 15.31 7.02 39.59
N LYS A 65 15.77 8.00 38.80
CA LYS A 65 16.93 8.91 38.91
C LYS A 65 18.13 8.49 39.79
N ARG A 66 19.31 8.39 39.16
CA ARG A 66 20.60 8.83 39.73
C ARG A 66 21.43 9.53 38.66
N THR A 67 21.70 10.80 38.93
CA THR A 67 22.59 11.69 38.17
C THR A 67 24.04 11.25 38.34
N LEU A 68 24.82 11.22 37.25
CA LEU A 68 26.25 11.47 37.28
C LEU A 68 26.68 12.14 35.97
N PHE A 69 27.38 13.25 36.14
CA PHE A 69 28.00 14.09 35.12
C PHE A 69 29.09 13.32 34.35
N SER A 70 29.18 13.53 33.04
CA SER A 70 30.47 13.55 32.35
C SER A 70 30.37 14.37 31.06
N LEU A 71 31.27 15.35 30.95
CA LEU A 71 31.53 16.17 29.78
C LEU A 71 32.30 15.34 28.75
N THR A 72 31.88 15.33 27.48
CA THR A 72 32.79 15.14 26.35
C THR A 72 32.14 15.60 25.04
N SER A 73 32.71 16.68 24.50
CA SER A 73 33.10 16.90 23.10
C SER A 73 32.27 16.27 21.96
N GLY A 74 31.59 17.14 21.21
CA GLY A 74 31.85 17.28 19.77
C GLY A 74 31.40 16.16 18.83
N ALA A 75 30.11 16.11 18.54
CA ALA A 75 29.54 15.96 17.19
C ALA A 75 28.02 16.08 17.31
N ARG A 76 27.45 17.22 16.89
CA ARG A 76 26.00 17.28 16.68
C ARG A 76 25.68 16.35 15.50
N PRO A 77 24.73 15.41 15.63
CA PRO A 77 24.13 14.82 14.46
C PRO A 77 23.67 15.96 13.56
N LEU A 78 23.96 15.89 12.27
CA LEU A 78 23.38 16.80 11.30
C LEU A 78 21.87 16.50 11.27
N GLU A 79 21.11 17.16 12.14
CA GLU A 79 19.66 17.21 12.05
C GLU A 79 19.34 17.88 10.70
N CYS A 80 18.75 17.11 9.79
CA CYS A 80 18.15 17.66 8.58
C CYS A 80 17.21 18.81 9.00
N PRO A 81 17.17 19.93 8.25
CA PRO A 81 16.30 21.04 8.61
C PRO A 81 14.87 20.51 8.73
N LEU A 82 14.27 20.74 9.90
CA LEU A 82 12.87 20.41 10.20
C LEU A 82 12.01 20.77 8.99
N SER A 83 11.50 19.76 8.28
CA SER A 83 10.63 19.96 7.13
C SER A 83 9.48 20.86 7.57
N THR A 84 9.35 22.03 6.92
CA THR A 84 8.25 22.95 7.22
C THR A 84 6.92 22.21 7.04
N PRO A 85 5.96 22.33 7.99
CA PRO A 85 4.67 21.67 7.84
C PRO A 85 4.01 22.13 6.53
N SER A 86 3.51 21.16 5.77
CA SER A 86 2.90 21.37 4.45
C SER A 86 1.42 21.03 4.50
N SER A 87 0.59 21.73 3.73
CA SER A 87 -0.84 21.45 3.69
C SER A 87 -1.13 20.13 2.99
N LEU A 88 -2.29 19.52 3.27
CA LEU A 88 -2.68 18.28 2.62
C LEU A 88 -2.71 18.38 1.07
N PRO A 89 -3.23 19.45 0.44
CA PRO A 89 -3.14 19.61 -1.01
C PRO A 89 -1.69 19.63 -1.53
N GLN A 90 -0.77 20.25 -0.80
CA GLN A 90 0.65 20.25 -1.17
C GLN A 90 1.25 18.84 -1.07
N GLN A 91 0.98 18.11 0.01
CA GLN A 91 1.47 16.73 0.15
C GLN A 91 0.86 15.80 -0.90
N LYS A 92 -0.45 15.93 -1.16
CA LYS A 92 -1.16 15.20 -2.22
C LYS A 92 -0.51 15.43 -3.58
N ALA A 93 -0.16 16.67 -3.93
CA ALA A 93 0.51 16.98 -5.19
C ALA A 93 1.85 16.24 -5.36
N THR A 94 2.54 15.91 -4.25
CA THR A 94 3.83 15.19 -4.32
C THR A 94 3.70 13.75 -4.84
N LEU A 95 2.52 13.13 -4.74
CA LEU A 95 2.26 11.77 -5.25
C LEU A 95 2.36 11.70 -6.79
N TRP A 96 1.97 12.76 -7.49
CA TRP A 96 1.94 12.83 -8.96
C TRP A 96 3.05 13.71 -9.55
N THR A 97 4.20 13.77 -8.88
CA THR A 97 5.36 14.54 -9.37
C THR A 97 6.08 13.91 -10.56
N GLN A 98 5.92 12.60 -10.76
CA GLN A 98 6.50 11.86 -11.86
C GLN A 98 5.42 11.62 -12.92
N PRO A 99 5.56 12.15 -14.15
CA PRO A 99 4.51 12.12 -15.17
C PRO A 99 4.18 10.70 -15.66
N ASP A 100 5.16 9.80 -15.66
CA ASP A 100 5.00 8.41 -16.10
C ASP A 100 4.67 7.44 -14.95
N ALA A 101 4.47 7.96 -13.73
CA ALA A 101 4.16 7.14 -12.57
C ALA A 101 2.66 7.12 -12.28
N HIS A 102 2.21 5.95 -11.87
CA HIS A 102 0.87 5.71 -11.37
C HIS A 102 0.90 5.72 -9.84
N VAL A 103 -0.19 6.23 -9.25
CA VAL A 103 -0.39 6.26 -7.80
C VAL A 103 -1.49 5.28 -7.45
N TYR A 104 -1.18 4.36 -6.56
CA TYR A 104 -2.08 3.33 -6.11
C TYR A 104 -2.32 3.42 -4.61
N ALA A 105 -3.48 2.97 -4.18
CA ALA A 105 -3.75 2.60 -2.80
C ALA A 105 -3.84 1.08 -2.71
N VAL A 106 -3.15 0.49 -1.74
CA VAL A 106 -3.45 -0.86 -1.27
C VAL A 106 -4.28 -0.73 -0.01
N ILE A 107 -5.54 -1.14 -0.09
CA ILE A 107 -6.55 -0.94 0.94
C ILE A 107 -6.97 -2.30 1.49
N ASP A 108 -6.97 -2.44 2.81
CA ASP A 108 -7.46 -3.61 3.51
C ASP A 108 -8.98 -3.50 3.74
N ALA A 109 -9.77 -4.29 3.02
CA ALA A 109 -11.23 -4.25 3.13
C ALA A 109 -11.72 -4.62 4.55
N SER A 110 -10.97 -5.42 5.30
CA SER A 110 -11.32 -5.75 6.69
C SER A 110 -11.35 -4.53 7.62
N GLN A 111 -10.67 -3.45 7.23
CA GLN A 111 -10.57 -2.20 7.99
C GLN A 111 -11.46 -1.09 7.41
N VAL A 112 -12.04 -1.29 6.22
CA VAL A 112 -12.85 -0.31 5.50
C VAL A 112 -14.20 -0.94 5.16
N PRO A 113 -15.21 -0.84 6.06
CA PRO A 113 -16.52 -1.41 5.83
C PRO A 113 -17.15 -0.92 4.52
N GLY A 114 -17.67 -1.83 3.70
CA GLY A 114 -18.34 -1.49 2.45
C GLY A 114 -17.41 -1.06 1.31
N LEU A 115 -16.08 -1.27 1.44
CA LEU A 115 -15.10 -0.88 0.43
C LEU A 115 -15.44 -1.38 -0.98
N THR A 116 -15.81 -2.66 -1.13
CA THR A 116 -16.14 -3.26 -2.44
C THR A 116 -17.29 -2.54 -3.14
N SER A 117 -18.31 -2.14 -2.39
CA SER A 117 -19.45 -1.36 -2.89
C SER A 117 -19.06 0.08 -3.22
N LEU A 118 -18.20 0.70 -2.38
CA LEU A 118 -17.63 2.02 -2.65
C LEU A 118 -16.83 2.02 -3.95
N LEU A 119 -15.90 1.08 -4.12
CA LEU A 119 -15.07 0.95 -5.32
C LEU A 119 -15.86 0.69 -6.61
N ALA A 120 -17.02 0.02 -6.51
CA ALA A 120 -17.89 -0.22 -7.66
C ALA A 120 -18.52 1.07 -8.24
N THR A 121 -18.59 2.14 -7.43
CA THR A 121 -19.22 3.41 -7.80
C THR A 121 -18.23 4.59 -7.81
N ALA A 122 -17.02 4.39 -7.28
CA ALA A 122 -16.00 5.42 -7.16
C ALA A 122 -15.47 5.86 -8.53
N ASP A 123 -15.12 7.14 -8.64
CA ASP A 123 -14.38 7.66 -9.79
C ASP A 123 -12.89 7.31 -9.68
N ILE A 124 -12.53 6.10 -10.08
CA ILE A 124 -11.17 5.56 -10.04
C ILE A 124 -10.75 5.02 -11.40
N GLN A 125 -9.46 4.84 -11.64
CA GLN A 125 -8.96 4.39 -12.94
C GLN A 125 -9.11 2.87 -13.11
N GLY A 126 -8.92 2.12 -12.02
CA GLY A 126 -9.12 0.69 -11.97
C GLY A 126 -8.83 0.14 -10.58
N TRP A 127 -9.32 -1.05 -10.29
CA TRP A 127 -9.02 -1.76 -9.05
C TRP A 127 -9.04 -3.27 -9.25
N ASP A 128 -8.34 -3.99 -8.39
CA ASP A 128 -8.33 -5.46 -8.40
C ASP A 128 -7.95 -6.01 -7.02
N CYS A 129 -8.35 -7.25 -6.75
CA CYS A 129 -8.06 -7.94 -5.50
C CYS A 129 -6.61 -8.45 -5.48
N LEU A 130 -5.94 -8.32 -4.34
CA LEU A 130 -4.60 -8.88 -4.11
C LEU A 130 -4.63 -10.32 -3.58
N HIS A 131 -5.79 -10.91 -3.35
CA HIS A 131 -5.93 -12.36 -3.30
C HIS A 131 -6.09 -12.94 -4.71
N ARG A 132 -5.67 -14.20 -4.88
CA ARG A 132 -5.75 -14.92 -6.16
C ARG A 132 -7.04 -15.73 -6.20
N GLY A 133 -7.69 -15.73 -7.38
CA GLY A 133 -8.89 -16.54 -7.63
C GLY A 133 -10.21 -15.80 -7.38
N ALA A 134 -11.32 -16.48 -7.66
CA ALA A 134 -12.65 -15.97 -7.36
C ALA A 134 -12.94 -16.20 -5.86
N LEU A 135 -13.14 -15.12 -5.11
CA LEU A 135 -13.47 -15.18 -3.70
C LEU A 135 -14.98 -15.22 -3.49
N PRO A 136 -15.48 -15.99 -2.49
CA PRO A 136 -16.84 -15.80 -2.00
C PRO A 136 -17.00 -14.39 -1.39
N PRO A 137 -18.22 -13.84 -1.33
CA PRO A 137 -18.46 -12.47 -0.85
C PRO A 137 -17.84 -12.15 0.51
N ASP A 138 -17.99 -13.06 1.48
CA ASP A 138 -17.47 -12.86 2.84
C ASP A 138 -15.94 -12.75 2.88
N GLU A 139 -15.23 -13.50 2.02
CA GLU A 139 -13.77 -13.40 1.90
C GLU A 139 -13.35 -12.17 1.10
N ALA A 140 -14.14 -11.78 0.09
CA ALA A 140 -13.89 -10.58 -0.71
C ALA A 140 -13.97 -9.31 0.15
N ASP A 141 -14.87 -9.26 1.14
CA ASP A 141 -14.99 -8.13 2.07
C ASP A 141 -13.89 -8.08 3.13
N GLN A 142 -13.02 -9.09 3.19
CA GLN A 142 -11.85 -9.14 4.08
C GLN A 142 -10.53 -9.08 3.30
N ALA A 143 -10.58 -8.99 1.98
CA ALA A 143 -9.41 -9.05 1.12
C ALA A 143 -8.72 -7.69 0.95
N PRO A 144 -7.40 -7.67 0.70
CA PRO A 144 -6.71 -6.47 0.24
C PRO A 144 -7.02 -6.16 -1.23
N TYR A 145 -7.22 -4.88 -1.55
CA TYR A 145 -7.46 -4.38 -2.90
C TYR A 145 -6.41 -3.36 -3.32
N LEU A 146 -5.95 -3.48 -4.56
CA LEU A 146 -5.15 -2.48 -5.24
C LEU A 146 -6.07 -1.57 -6.03
N VAL A 147 -5.98 -0.26 -5.79
CA VAL A 147 -6.82 0.77 -6.43
C VAL A 147 -5.92 1.80 -7.08
N GLU A 148 -6.13 2.07 -8.36
CA GLU A 148 -5.42 3.12 -9.10
C GLU A 148 -6.14 4.46 -8.94
N LEU A 149 -5.46 5.40 -8.29
CA LEU A 149 -6.02 6.68 -7.86
C LEU A 149 -5.92 7.74 -8.96
N LYS A 150 -6.91 8.64 -9.01
CA LYS A 150 -6.88 9.85 -9.84
C LYS A 150 -6.65 11.08 -8.96
N PRO A 151 -5.82 12.05 -9.36
CA PRO A 151 -5.56 13.25 -8.56
C PRO A 151 -6.84 14.00 -8.17
N GLU A 152 -7.83 14.10 -9.05
CA GLU A 152 -9.03 14.91 -8.86
C GLU A 152 -10.26 14.10 -8.42
N SER A 153 -10.06 12.84 -8.01
CA SER A 153 -11.17 11.97 -7.61
C SER A 153 -11.68 12.29 -6.20
N PRO A 154 -13.00 12.38 -6.00
CA PRO A 154 -13.59 12.44 -4.66
C PRO A 154 -13.20 11.26 -3.77
N PHE A 155 -12.99 10.08 -4.36
CA PHE A 155 -12.52 8.90 -3.61
C PHE A 155 -11.10 9.11 -3.08
N THR A 156 -10.22 9.69 -3.89
CA THR A 156 -8.86 10.04 -3.48
C THR A 156 -8.86 11.09 -2.38
N ASP A 157 -9.71 12.10 -2.47
CA ASP A 157 -9.85 13.11 -1.41
C ASP A 157 -10.35 12.51 -0.10
N TRP A 158 -11.41 11.70 -0.16
CA TRP A 158 -11.92 10.97 1.01
C TRP A 158 -10.85 10.07 1.64
N LEU A 159 -10.10 9.33 0.82
CA LEU A 159 -9.07 8.41 1.30
C LEU A 159 -7.93 9.14 2.04
N LEU A 160 -7.49 10.29 1.50
CA LEU A 160 -6.36 11.07 2.02
C LEU A 160 -6.74 12.06 3.13
N GLN A 161 -8.04 12.31 3.34
CA GLN A 161 -8.54 13.20 4.38
C GLN A 161 -9.15 12.39 5.52
N GLU A 162 -10.26 11.71 5.23
CA GLU A 162 -11.11 11.10 6.25
C GLU A 162 -10.61 9.72 6.63
N ALA A 163 -10.38 8.84 5.65
CA ALA A 163 -9.94 7.48 5.94
C ALA A 163 -8.55 7.46 6.62
N SER A 164 -7.60 8.27 6.17
CA SER A 164 -6.28 8.38 6.80
C SER A 164 -6.26 9.03 8.17
N ALA A 165 -7.28 9.82 8.52
CA ALA A 165 -7.39 10.42 9.84
C ALA A 165 -8.16 9.54 10.84
N THR A 166 -9.10 8.73 10.36
CA THR A 166 -10.02 7.96 11.22
C THR A 166 -9.69 6.48 11.32
N LEU A 167 -9.00 5.90 10.32
CA LEU A 167 -8.70 4.48 10.24
C LEU A 167 -7.19 4.24 10.43
N ASP A 168 -6.84 3.59 11.55
CA ASP A 168 -5.44 3.37 11.93
C ASP A 168 -4.67 2.46 10.96
N ASN A 169 -5.36 1.53 10.29
CA ASN A 169 -4.73 0.46 9.51
C ASN A 169 -5.41 0.20 8.15
N TRP A 170 -6.00 1.22 7.53
CA TRP A 170 -6.71 1.04 6.26
C TRP A 170 -5.82 0.54 5.11
N GLY A 171 -4.50 0.78 5.17
CA GLY A 171 -3.55 0.35 4.14
C GLY A 171 -2.49 1.41 3.80
N VAL A 172 -1.97 1.39 2.58
CA VAL A 172 -0.80 2.20 2.16
C VAL A 172 -0.94 2.74 0.75
N LEU A 173 -0.18 3.78 0.44
CA LEU A 173 -0.04 4.31 -0.92
C LEU A 173 1.24 3.76 -1.57
N VAL A 174 1.17 3.46 -2.86
CA VAL A 174 2.28 2.91 -3.66
C VAL A 174 2.41 3.72 -4.94
N VAL A 175 3.62 4.14 -5.27
CA VAL A 175 3.95 4.83 -6.53
C VAL A 175 4.79 3.89 -7.38
N SER A 176 4.39 3.68 -8.64
CA SER A 176 5.10 2.80 -9.57
C SER A 176 4.90 3.25 -11.02
N PRO A 177 5.91 3.10 -11.91
CA PRO A 177 5.73 3.31 -13.35
C PRO A 177 4.93 2.18 -14.02
N LEU A 178 4.65 1.08 -13.31
CA LEU A 178 3.86 -0.01 -13.87
C LEU A 178 2.37 0.29 -13.78
N GLY A 179 1.63 -0.16 -14.79
CA GLY A 179 0.17 -0.20 -14.77
C GLY A 179 -0.39 -1.24 -13.78
N LEU A 180 -1.71 -1.18 -13.54
CA LEU A 180 -2.40 -1.94 -12.49
C LEU A 180 -2.09 -3.45 -12.49
N ARG A 181 -2.16 -4.12 -13.66
CA ARG A 181 -2.00 -5.58 -13.77
C ARG A 181 -0.60 -6.08 -13.39
N PRO A 182 0.50 -5.59 -14.00
CA PRO A 182 1.84 -6.05 -13.64
C PRO A 182 2.23 -5.65 -12.21
N LEU A 183 1.80 -4.49 -11.71
CA LEU A 183 2.01 -4.14 -10.30
C LEU A 183 1.28 -5.11 -9.36
N ARG A 184 0.02 -5.44 -9.65
CA ARG A 184 -0.76 -6.39 -8.84
C ARG A 184 -0.06 -7.74 -8.69
N GLU A 185 0.58 -8.26 -9.74
CA GLU A 185 1.30 -9.54 -9.64
C GLU A 185 2.51 -9.43 -8.70
N HIS A 186 3.28 -8.35 -8.79
CA HIS A 186 4.36 -8.08 -7.83
C HIS A 186 3.84 -8.02 -6.39
N LEU A 187 2.78 -7.26 -6.14
CA LEU A 187 2.18 -7.10 -4.81
C LEU A 187 1.55 -8.39 -4.26
N ARG A 188 1.02 -9.25 -5.13
CA ARG A 188 0.54 -10.59 -4.77
C ARG A 188 1.67 -11.49 -4.29
N ASP A 189 2.84 -11.40 -4.92
CA ASP A 189 3.99 -12.20 -4.52
C ASP A 189 4.54 -11.76 -3.14
N LEU A 190 4.37 -10.48 -2.78
CA LEU A 190 4.68 -9.98 -1.43
C LEU A 190 3.73 -10.49 -0.33
N ASN A 191 2.54 -11.00 -0.69
CA ASN A 191 1.59 -11.55 0.29
C ASN A 191 2.03 -12.92 0.83
N GLU A 192 3.07 -13.54 0.26
CA GLU A 192 3.62 -14.81 0.75
C GLU A 192 5.03 -14.59 1.32
N ALA A 193 5.23 -14.96 2.59
CA ALA A 193 6.54 -15.00 3.22
C ALA A 193 6.90 -16.42 3.65
N LYS A 194 8.18 -16.65 3.92
CA LYS A 194 8.70 -17.95 4.35
C LYS A 194 9.55 -17.80 5.60
N THR A 195 9.46 -18.77 6.49
CA THR A 195 10.41 -18.90 7.60
C THR A 195 11.74 -19.48 7.10
N PRO A 196 12.83 -19.37 7.88
CA PRO A 196 14.10 -20.05 7.58
C PRO A 196 13.95 -21.57 7.45
N GLN A 197 12.94 -22.16 8.10
CA GLN A 197 12.60 -23.58 8.01
C GLN A 197 11.77 -23.91 6.76
N GLY A 198 11.47 -22.93 5.90
CA GLY A 198 10.71 -23.09 4.67
C GLY A 198 9.19 -23.07 4.83
N GLN A 199 8.68 -22.79 6.03
CA GLN A 199 7.23 -22.71 6.26
C GLN A 199 6.67 -21.44 5.64
N ARG A 200 5.65 -21.58 4.78
CA ARG A 200 4.96 -20.45 4.15
C ARG A 200 3.88 -19.87 5.08
N PHE A 201 3.72 -18.56 5.05
CA PHE A 201 2.61 -17.87 5.71
C PHE A 201 2.21 -16.61 4.92
N THR A 202 0.99 -16.14 5.16
CA THR A 202 0.47 -14.93 4.54
C THR A 202 1.04 -13.69 5.25
N LEU A 203 1.74 -12.85 4.50
CA LEU A 203 2.29 -11.58 4.97
C LEU A 203 1.36 -10.43 4.56
N ARG A 204 0.74 -9.79 5.55
CA ARG A 204 -0.03 -8.55 5.34
C ARG A 204 0.92 -7.36 5.31
N TRP A 205 1.78 -7.29 4.31
CA TRP A 205 2.81 -6.23 4.21
C TRP A 205 2.19 -4.82 4.14
N TYR A 206 0.94 -4.71 3.72
CA TYR A 206 0.16 -3.47 3.66
C TYR A 206 -0.43 -3.05 5.03
N ASP A 207 -0.35 -3.89 6.06
CA ASP A 207 -0.62 -3.47 7.44
C ASP A 207 0.47 -2.47 7.85
N ARG A 208 0.04 -1.28 8.26
CA ARG A 208 0.90 -0.15 8.58
C ARG A 208 1.90 -0.45 9.69
N ARG A 209 1.52 -1.28 10.66
CA ARG A 209 2.38 -1.67 11.79
C ARG A 209 3.42 -2.67 11.33
N ILE A 210 3.00 -3.65 10.53
CA ILE A 210 3.91 -4.63 9.92
C ILE A 210 4.90 -3.93 9.01
N LEU A 211 4.44 -3.04 8.12
CA LEU A 211 5.31 -2.34 7.17
C LEU A 211 6.39 -1.52 7.88
N ARG A 212 6.01 -0.76 8.92
CA ARG A 212 6.94 0.06 9.71
C ARG A 212 8.02 -0.76 10.41
N ALA A 213 7.71 -1.99 10.83
CA ALA A 213 8.69 -2.90 11.43
C ALA A 213 9.50 -3.67 10.36
N LEU A 214 8.86 -4.00 9.24
CA LEU A 214 9.41 -4.82 8.17
C LEU A 214 10.52 -4.10 7.42
N LEU A 215 10.24 -2.92 6.84
CA LEU A 215 11.20 -2.26 5.93
C LEU A 215 12.56 -1.99 6.58
N PRO A 216 12.65 -1.44 7.81
CA PRO A 216 13.96 -1.19 8.44
C PRO A 216 14.72 -2.46 8.80
N SER A 217 14.04 -3.61 8.89
CA SER A 217 14.64 -4.91 9.21
C SER A 217 15.15 -5.67 7.99
N CYS A 218 14.79 -5.21 6.78
CA CYS A 218 15.18 -5.88 5.55
C CYS A 218 16.66 -5.66 5.21
N SER A 219 17.32 -6.71 4.71
CA SER A 219 18.63 -6.58 4.08
C SER A 219 18.54 -5.87 2.73
N ALA A 220 19.67 -5.42 2.17
CA ALA A 220 19.72 -4.79 0.85
C ALA A 220 19.03 -5.63 -0.27
N PRO A 221 19.31 -6.94 -0.42
CA PRO A 221 18.60 -7.77 -1.39
C PRO A 221 17.09 -7.87 -1.12
N GLN A 222 16.69 -7.88 0.15
CA GLN A 222 15.27 -7.93 0.52
C GLN A 222 14.55 -6.64 0.20
N LEU A 223 15.18 -5.48 0.43
CA LEU A 223 14.63 -4.18 0.03
C LEU A 223 14.48 -4.10 -1.49
N GLN A 224 15.51 -4.50 -2.24
CA GLN A 224 15.47 -4.52 -3.70
C GLN A 224 14.36 -5.43 -4.24
N GLN A 225 14.18 -6.61 -3.63
CA GLN A 225 13.10 -7.52 -3.99
C GLN A 225 11.72 -6.95 -3.59
N PHE A 226 11.60 -6.38 -2.40
CA PHE A 226 10.33 -5.83 -1.90
C PHE A 226 9.86 -4.65 -2.74
N PHE A 227 10.74 -3.68 -2.97
CA PHE A 227 10.42 -2.53 -3.80
C PHE A 227 10.25 -2.96 -5.25
N GLY A 228 11.18 -3.69 -5.86
CA GLY A 228 11.05 -4.15 -7.24
C GLY A 228 10.66 -3.00 -8.18
N PRO A 229 9.44 -2.99 -8.75
CA PRO A 229 8.93 -1.88 -9.57
C PRO A 229 8.35 -0.68 -8.78
N ILE A 230 8.27 -0.75 -7.45
CA ILE A 230 7.78 0.31 -6.59
C ILE A 230 8.85 1.38 -6.45
N THR A 231 8.50 2.63 -6.79
CA THR A 231 9.41 3.77 -6.66
C THR A 231 9.32 4.42 -5.29
N ALA A 232 8.13 4.40 -4.68
CA ALA A 232 7.91 4.91 -3.33
C ALA A 232 6.68 4.28 -2.69
N ILE A 233 6.69 4.21 -1.36
CA ILE A 233 5.53 3.87 -0.54
C ILE A 233 5.28 5.03 0.41
N ALA A 234 4.03 5.44 0.57
CA ALA A 234 3.65 6.49 1.50
C ALA A 234 2.58 5.99 2.48
N LEU A 235 2.70 6.42 3.72
CA LEU A 235 1.79 6.12 4.81
C LEU A 235 1.24 7.45 5.34
N PRO A 236 0.08 7.88 4.83
CA PRO A 236 -0.57 9.09 5.30
C PRO A 236 -1.28 8.85 6.64
N THR A 237 -1.07 9.74 7.60
CA THR A 237 -1.78 9.81 8.88
C THR A 237 -2.51 11.15 9.01
N ALA A 238 -3.22 11.35 10.12
CA ALA A 238 -3.82 12.65 10.45
C ALA A 238 -2.79 13.78 10.63
N HIS A 239 -1.54 13.44 10.94
CA HIS A 239 -0.54 14.41 11.40
C HIS A 239 0.69 14.48 10.51
N ASP A 240 1.04 13.37 9.86
CA ASP A 240 2.23 13.25 9.05
C ASP A 240 2.07 12.22 7.94
N TRP A 241 2.93 12.33 6.95
CA TRP A 241 3.08 11.32 5.91
C TRP A 241 4.50 10.78 5.98
N THR A 242 4.63 9.48 6.20
CA THR A 242 5.93 8.80 6.12
C THR A 242 6.11 8.17 4.75
N TRP A 243 7.22 8.51 4.09
CA TRP A 243 7.60 8.01 2.79
C TRP A 243 8.79 7.06 2.92
N TRP A 244 8.74 5.97 2.18
CA TRP A 244 9.86 5.04 2.00
C TRP A 244 10.22 4.89 0.54
N ARG A 245 11.52 4.86 0.28
CA ARG A 245 12.10 4.58 -1.04
C ARG A 245 13.30 3.66 -0.85
N GLU A 246 13.56 2.83 -1.84
CA GLU A 246 14.82 2.08 -1.92
C GLU A 246 15.80 2.81 -2.85
N SER A 247 17.07 2.81 -2.47
CA SER A 247 18.17 3.32 -3.30
C SER A 247 19.45 2.55 -3.00
N VAL A 248 19.91 1.73 -3.95
CA VAL A 248 21.18 1.00 -3.88
C VAL A 248 21.28 0.13 -2.60
N GLY A 249 20.22 -0.60 -2.31
CA GLY A 249 20.08 -1.49 -1.15
C GLY A 249 19.83 -0.78 0.17
N GLN A 250 19.62 0.54 0.16
CA GLN A 250 19.35 1.33 1.36
C GLN A 250 17.90 1.80 1.39
N LEU A 251 17.30 1.77 2.58
CA LEU A 251 15.98 2.32 2.81
C LEU A 251 16.09 3.81 3.15
N MET A 252 15.58 4.65 2.27
CA MET A 252 15.41 6.08 2.51
C MET A 252 14.04 6.32 3.16
N THR A 253 14.02 7.06 4.27
CA THR A 253 12.79 7.44 4.97
C THR A 253 12.67 8.95 5.03
N ASP A 254 11.49 9.48 4.70
CA ASP A 254 11.18 10.92 4.74
C ASP A 254 9.81 11.12 5.40
N THR A 255 9.76 11.81 6.53
CA THR A 255 8.51 12.09 7.27
C THR A 255 8.16 13.56 7.14
N ARG A 256 6.96 13.84 6.63
CA ARG A 256 6.47 15.18 6.34
C ARG A 256 5.26 15.50 7.21
N THR A 257 5.40 16.49 8.07
CA THR A 257 4.30 16.95 8.93
C THR A 257 3.23 17.69 8.13
N LEU A 258 1.96 17.40 8.41
CA LEU A 258 0.82 18.14 7.89
C LEU A 258 0.60 19.42 8.72
N ALA A 259 0.39 20.53 8.04
CA ALA A 259 -0.14 21.74 8.67
C ALA A 259 -1.62 21.50 9.04
N GLY A 260 -1.96 21.68 10.32
CA GLY A 260 -3.32 21.55 10.84
C GLY A 260 -4.23 22.71 10.46
#